data_AF-A0A916HDP1-F1
#
_entry.id   AF-A0A916HDP1-F1
#
_cell.length_a   1.000
_cell.length_b   1.000
_cell.length_c   1.000
_cell.angle_alpha   90.00
_cell.angle_beta   90.00
_cell.angle_gamma   90.00
#
_symmetry.space_group_name_H-M   'P 1'
#
loop_
_entity.id
_entity.type
_entity.pdbx_description
1 polymer ?
#
loop_
_entity_poly.entity_id
_entity_poly.type
_entity_poly.pdbx_seq_one_letter_code
_entity_poly.pdbx_strand_id
1 'polypeptide(L)'
;RDEVHLVKKVAAYHQYHAVNKAVQKTIEATHVKGDRKVGVIWHTQGSGKSLSMLFYAGKIIQHPVMENPTLIILTDRNDLDDQLYGTFAAGQELLRQVPAQAEDRAHLQSLLSVASGGVVFTTIQKFRPEGRDNLYPLLSERRNIIFIADEAHRSQYGFEAHVVRGDEASEAYIAYGFAKYVRDALPHASFIGFTGTPIETTDASTRQVFGDYIDVYDIQRAVNDGATVPIYYEARLARLKLREELRPKIDPAFEEVTEGEELETKEQLKSKWSQLEAMVGTAERLEQVAQDIVTHFEQRLEALSGKGMIVCMSRRIAVDLYNQIINLRPDWHHD
;
A
#
# COMPACT_ATOMS: atom_id res chain seq x y z
N ARG A 1 17.43 -2.83 36.72
CA ARG A 1 16.08 -2.27 36.49
C ARG A 1 16.21 -1.54 35.18
N ASP A 2 15.74 -2.13 34.09
CA ASP A 2 15.75 -1.46 32.79
C ASP A 2 14.81 -0.25 32.90
N GLU A 3 15.37 0.95 32.73
CA GLU A 3 14.57 2.17 32.67
C GLU A 3 13.65 2.07 31.44
N VAL A 4 12.34 1.96 31.69
CA VAL A 4 11.35 2.06 30.64
C VAL A 4 11.38 3.51 30.15
N HIS A 5 12.10 3.76 29.05
CA HIS A 5 12.12 5.07 28.40
C HIS A 5 10.75 5.36 27.77
N LEU A 6 9.97 6.22 28.43
CA LEU A 6 8.70 6.70 27.91
C LEU A 6 8.94 7.71 26.77
N VAL A 7 8.52 7.38 25.56
CA VAL A 7 8.59 8.28 24.40
C VAL A 7 7.22 8.91 24.16
N LYS A 8 7.12 10.23 24.37
CA LYS A 8 5.91 11.00 24.05
C LYS A 8 5.93 11.46 22.59
N LYS A 9 4.95 11.02 21.80
CA LYS A 9 4.74 11.48 20.42
C LYS A 9 3.63 12.53 20.38
N VAL A 10 3.86 13.64 19.68
CA VAL A 10 2.89 14.72 19.48
C VAL A 10 2.65 14.89 17.99
N ALA A 11 1.40 15.16 17.60
CA ALA A 11 1.05 15.38 16.21
C ALA A 11 1.80 16.60 15.62
N ALA A 12 2.40 16.43 14.46
CA ALA A 12 2.86 17.54 13.63
C ALA A 12 1.65 18.29 13.03
N TYR A 13 1.89 19.50 12.52
CA TYR A 13 0.80 20.37 12.07
C TYR A 13 -0.04 19.74 10.95
N HIS A 14 0.59 19.10 9.96
CA HIS A 14 -0.11 18.45 8.85
C HIS A 14 -0.99 17.30 9.34
N GLN A 15 -0.50 16.52 10.32
CA GLN A 15 -1.28 15.45 10.96
C GLN A 15 -2.47 16.03 11.72
N TYR A 16 -2.26 17.09 12.53
CA TYR A 16 -3.33 17.74 13.28
C TYR A 16 -4.45 18.24 12.37
N HIS A 17 -4.11 18.97 11.31
CA HIS A 17 -5.10 19.53 10.40
C HIS A 17 -5.81 18.45 9.58
N ALA A 18 -5.06 17.50 9.00
CA ALA A 18 -5.63 16.41 8.20
C ALA A 18 -6.59 15.54 9.03
N VAL A 19 -6.19 15.15 10.25
CA VAL A 19 -7.02 14.31 11.12
C VAL A 19 -8.31 15.02 11.53
N ASN A 20 -8.27 16.31 11.86
CA ASN A 20 -9.48 17.06 12.20
C ASN A 20 -10.45 17.16 11.02
N LYS A 21 -9.93 17.43 9.80
CA LYS A 21 -10.76 17.42 8.58
C LYS A 21 -11.35 16.04 8.31
N ALA A 22 -10.56 14.98 8.47
CA ALA A 22 -11.01 13.61 8.28
C ALA A 22 -12.12 13.22 9.27
N VAL A 23 -11.99 13.58 10.56
CA VAL A 23 -13.05 13.32 11.54
C VAL A 23 -14.37 13.96 11.12
N GLN A 24 -14.34 15.23 10.68
CA GLN A 24 -15.53 15.92 10.19
C GLN A 24 -16.13 15.22 8.97
N LYS A 25 -15.29 14.83 8.00
CA LYS A 25 -15.73 14.08 6.81
C LYS A 25 -16.31 12.72 7.15
N THR A 26 -15.79 12.03 8.16
CA THR A 26 -16.33 10.74 8.61
C THR A 26 -17.73 10.89 9.17
N ILE A 27 -18.00 11.93 9.95
CA ILE A 27 -19.33 12.21 10.50
C ILE A 27 -20.32 12.49 9.35
N GLU A 28 -19.91 13.26 8.34
CA GLU A 28 -20.71 13.53 7.14
C GLU A 28 -21.01 12.25 6.35
N ALA A 29 -19.98 11.45 6.07
CA ALA A 29 -20.09 10.23 5.28
C ALA A 29 -20.87 9.11 5.98
N THR A 30 -20.81 9.02 7.32
CA THR A 30 -21.49 7.98 8.12
C THR A 30 -22.94 8.36 8.49
N HIS A 31 -23.35 9.61 8.26
CA HIS A 31 -24.73 10.04 8.45
C HIS A 31 -25.75 9.23 7.63
N VAL A 32 -27.03 9.21 8.01
CA VAL A 32 -28.08 8.44 7.31
C VAL A 32 -28.12 8.72 5.81
N LYS A 33 -27.92 9.99 5.44
CA LYS A 33 -27.89 10.49 4.05
C LYS A 33 -26.47 10.63 3.47
N GLY A 34 -25.45 10.17 4.18
CA GLY A 34 -24.06 10.22 3.73
C GLY A 34 -23.78 9.20 2.63
N ASP A 35 -22.77 9.49 1.81
CA ASP A 35 -22.37 8.71 0.64
C ASP A 35 -21.42 7.55 0.94
N ARG A 36 -21.02 7.39 2.22
CA ARG A 36 -20.05 6.39 2.70
C ARG A 36 -18.60 6.63 2.24
N LYS A 37 -18.31 7.80 1.67
CA LYS A 37 -17.00 8.17 1.11
C LYS A 37 -16.38 9.26 1.98
N VAL A 38 -15.47 8.90 2.86
CA VAL A 38 -14.85 9.86 3.79
C VAL A 38 -13.83 10.75 3.05
N GLY A 39 -13.06 10.14 2.16
CA GLY A 39 -12.08 10.78 1.30
C GLY A 39 -10.69 10.15 1.43
N VAL A 40 -9.70 10.81 0.82
CA VAL A 40 -8.30 10.37 0.81
C VAL A 40 -7.40 11.40 1.48
N ILE A 41 -6.52 10.94 2.38
CA ILE A 41 -5.38 11.71 2.87
C ILE A 41 -4.14 11.30 2.09
N TRP A 42 -3.59 12.22 1.30
CA TRP A 42 -2.32 12.00 0.61
C TRP A 42 -1.20 12.68 1.38
N HIS A 43 -0.47 11.91 2.17
CA HIS A 43 0.65 12.39 2.98
C HIS A 43 1.89 11.59 2.58
N THR A 44 2.94 12.27 2.13
CA THR A 44 4.13 11.61 1.56
C THR A 44 4.73 10.55 2.48
N GLN A 45 5.37 9.52 1.92
CA GLN A 45 5.98 8.46 2.71
C GLN A 45 7.02 9.03 3.69
N GLY A 46 7.02 8.53 4.93
CA GLY A 46 7.87 9.04 6.01
C GLY A 46 7.29 10.22 6.79
N SER A 47 6.19 10.85 6.33
CA SER A 47 5.54 11.97 7.03
C SER A 47 4.74 11.59 8.30
N GLY A 48 4.72 10.31 8.67
CA GLY A 48 4.04 9.82 9.87
C GLY A 48 2.58 9.43 9.68
N LYS A 49 2.18 8.91 8.51
CA LYS A 49 0.80 8.44 8.22
C LYS A 49 0.22 7.51 9.29
N SER A 50 1.00 6.52 9.75
CA SER A 50 0.57 5.55 10.77
C SER A 50 0.14 6.24 12.08
N LEU A 51 0.82 7.32 12.47
CA LEU A 51 0.42 8.14 13.62
C LEU A 51 -0.84 8.96 13.32
N SER A 52 -0.98 9.50 12.11
CA SER A 52 -2.21 10.18 11.68
C SER A 52 -3.42 9.23 11.76
N MET A 53 -3.28 7.98 11.33
CA MET A 53 -4.32 6.96 11.44
C MET A 53 -4.66 6.66 12.90
N LEU A 54 -3.66 6.52 13.78
CA LEU A 54 -3.88 6.30 15.20
C LEU A 54 -4.62 7.48 15.86
N PHE A 55 -4.21 8.72 15.56
CA PHE A 55 -4.89 9.91 16.08
C PHE A 55 -6.32 10.04 15.55
N TYR A 56 -6.53 9.72 14.29
CA TYR A 56 -7.85 9.65 13.67
C TYR A 56 -8.73 8.59 14.36
N ALA A 57 -8.24 7.37 14.51
CA ALA A 57 -8.93 6.28 15.19
C ALA A 57 -9.31 6.68 16.63
N GLY A 58 -8.36 7.22 17.39
CA GLY A 58 -8.59 7.70 18.75
C GLY A 58 -9.68 8.75 18.85
N LYS A 59 -9.73 9.71 17.90
CA LYS A 59 -10.78 10.73 17.86
C LYS A 59 -12.13 10.16 17.45
N ILE A 60 -12.19 9.29 16.46
CA ILE A 60 -13.42 8.69 15.97
C ILE A 60 -14.06 7.79 17.02
N ILE A 61 -13.27 6.95 17.70
CA ILE A 61 -13.78 6.06 18.77
C ILE A 61 -14.44 6.87 19.90
N GLN A 62 -13.84 8.01 20.24
CA GLN A 62 -14.32 8.88 21.33
C GLN A 62 -15.39 9.88 20.89
N HIS A 63 -15.70 9.96 19.60
CA HIS A 63 -16.65 10.95 19.10
C HIS A 63 -18.10 10.53 19.45
N PRO A 64 -18.89 11.36 20.15
CA PRO A 64 -20.21 10.95 20.65
C PRO A 64 -21.18 10.47 19.56
N VAL A 65 -21.17 11.12 18.40
CA VAL A 65 -22.04 10.77 17.25
C VAL A 65 -21.70 9.40 16.64
N MET A 66 -20.49 8.88 16.89
CA MET A 66 -20.04 7.61 16.31
C MET A 66 -20.47 6.39 17.14
N GLU A 67 -21.00 6.59 18.35
CA GLU A 67 -21.60 5.55 19.19
C GLU A 67 -20.74 4.28 19.34
N ASN A 68 -19.45 4.48 19.68
CA ASN A 68 -18.45 3.42 19.79
C ASN A 68 -18.34 2.58 18.48
N PRO A 69 -17.74 3.18 17.42
CA PRO A 69 -17.64 2.59 16.10
C PRO A 69 -16.69 1.38 16.06
N THR A 70 -16.83 0.58 15.01
CA THR A 70 -15.84 -0.46 14.65
C THR A 70 -14.91 0.11 13.57
N LEU A 71 -13.60 0.05 13.80
CA LEU A 71 -12.58 0.46 12.85
C LEU A 71 -11.91 -0.77 12.26
N ILE A 72 -11.84 -0.85 10.93
CA ILE A 72 -11.19 -1.94 10.20
C ILE A 72 -10.00 -1.35 9.45
N ILE A 73 -8.80 -1.70 9.87
CA ILE A 73 -7.55 -1.28 9.23
C ILE A 73 -7.21 -2.32 8.17
N LEU A 74 -7.18 -1.87 6.91
CA LEU A 74 -6.82 -2.69 5.76
C LEU A 74 -5.38 -2.45 5.37
N THR A 75 -4.59 -3.52 5.40
CA THR A 75 -3.22 -3.55 4.89
C THR A 75 -3.12 -4.53 3.73
N ASP A 76 -2.27 -4.23 2.75
CA ASP A 76 -2.03 -5.13 1.60
C ASP A 76 -1.26 -6.39 2.04
N ARG A 77 -0.29 -6.23 2.96
CA ARG A 77 0.62 -7.30 3.37
C ARG A 77 0.67 -7.49 4.88
N ASN A 78 0.91 -8.74 5.29
CA ASN A 78 1.05 -9.13 6.69
C ASN A 78 2.22 -8.40 7.41
N ASP A 79 3.32 -8.09 6.73
CA ASP A 79 4.46 -7.39 7.33
C ASP A 79 4.17 -5.90 7.59
N LEU A 80 3.40 -5.25 6.71
CA LEU A 80 2.87 -3.90 6.93
C LEU A 80 1.81 -3.89 8.05
N ASP A 81 1.02 -4.97 8.14
CA ASP A 81 0.05 -5.21 9.21
C ASP A 81 0.73 -5.17 10.58
N ASP A 82 1.83 -5.91 10.76
CA ASP A 82 2.53 -6.00 12.05
C ASP A 82 3.11 -4.65 12.51
N GLN A 83 3.67 -3.85 11.59
CA GLN A 83 4.22 -2.53 11.92
C GLN A 83 3.13 -1.53 12.33
N LEU A 84 2.03 -1.50 11.56
CA LEU A 84 0.91 -0.61 11.85
C LEU A 84 0.17 -1.05 13.11
N TYR A 85 -0.02 -2.36 13.29
CA TYR A 85 -0.57 -2.95 14.49
C TYR A 85 0.27 -2.59 15.71
N GLY A 86 1.60 -2.73 15.65
CA GLY A 86 2.48 -2.32 16.75
C GLY A 86 2.33 -0.85 17.15
N THR A 87 2.09 0.04 16.17
CA THR A 87 1.79 1.46 16.44
C THR A 87 0.46 1.64 17.17
N PHE A 88 -0.58 0.90 16.77
CA PHE A 88 -1.90 0.97 17.41
C PHE A 88 -1.93 0.31 18.79
N ALA A 89 -1.25 -0.83 18.95
CA ALA A 89 -1.10 -1.52 20.23
C ALA A 89 -0.39 -0.63 21.26
N ALA A 90 0.67 0.07 20.85
CA ALA A 90 1.32 1.08 21.69
C ALA A 90 0.40 2.27 22.03
N GLY A 91 -0.61 2.53 21.20
CA GLY A 91 -1.63 3.56 21.37
C GLY A 91 -2.95 3.10 22.00
N GLN A 92 -3.02 1.89 22.57
CA GLN A 92 -4.28 1.30 23.06
C GLN A 92 -5.04 2.18 24.09
N GLU A 93 -4.31 2.95 24.91
CA GLU A 93 -4.91 3.89 25.87
C GLU A 93 -5.71 4.99 25.17
N LEU A 94 -5.21 5.48 24.03
CA LEU A 94 -5.91 6.46 23.19
C LEU A 94 -7.16 5.84 22.54
N LEU A 95 -7.08 4.55 22.18
CA LEU A 95 -8.17 3.80 21.55
C LEU A 95 -9.23 3.35 22.56
N ARG A 96 -8.91 3.28 23.85
CA ARG A 96 -9.75 2.73 24.94
C ARG A 96 -10.15 1.26 24.74
N GLN A 97 -9.48 0.56 23.83
CA GLN A 97 -9.72 -0.84 23.51
C GLN A 97 -8.45 -1.43 22.91
N VAL A 98 -8.29 -2.75 23.04
CA VAL A 98 -7.14 -3.47 22.50
C VAL A 98 -7.40 -3.77 21.02
N PRO A 99 -6.52 -3.34 20.10
CA PRO A 99 -6.60 -3.75 18.71
C PRO A 99 -6.47 -5.27 18.57
N ALA A 100 -7.21 -5.86 17.63
CA ALA A 100 -7.12 -7.29 17.32
C ALA A 100 -6.66 -7.48 15.88
N GLN A 101 -5.80 -8.46 15.63
CA GLN A 101 -5.38 -8.86 14.29
C GLN A 101 -6.16 -10.12 13.89
N ALA A 102 -6.90 -10.05 12.79
CA ALA A 102 -7.66 -11.19 12.31
C ALA A 102 -6.69 -12.24 11.77
N GLU A 103 -6.66 -13.42 12.38
CA GLU A 103 -5.75 -14.51 11.97
C GLU A 103 -6.21 -15.16 10.67
N ASP A 104 -7.51 -15.42 10.56
CA ASP A 104 -8.14 -16.04 9.41
C ASP A 104 -9.53 -15.43 9.14
N ARG A 105 -10.28 -16.02 8.19
CA ARG A 105 -11.62 -15.56 7.82
C ARG A 105 -12.64 -15.75 8.93
N ALA A 106 -12.62 -16.90 9.61
CA ALA A 106 -13.58 -17.19 10.67
C ALA A 106 -13.37 -16.27 11.88
N HIS A 107 -12.12 -15.99 12.22
CA HIS A 107 -11.74 -15.01 13.22
C HIS A 107 -12.13 -13.59 12.81
N LEU A 108 -11.93 -13.20 11.54
CA LEU A 108 -12.43 -11.91 11.05
C LEU A 108 -13.95 -11.77 11.22
N GLN A 109 -14.71 -12.80 10.86
CA GLN A 109 -16.17 -12.78 11.02
C GLN A 109 -16.56 -12.62 12.50
N SER A 110 -15.93 -13.36 13.41
CA SER A 110 -16.24 -13.25 14.84
C SER A 110 -15.90 -11.87 15.43
N LEU A 111 -14.79 -11.26 15.00
CA LEU A 111 -14.40 -9.91 15.43
C LEU A 111 -15.36 -8.82 14.92
N LEU A 112 -16.01 -9.05 13.76
CA LEU A 112 -16.92 -8.08 13.15
C LEU A 112 -18.39 -8.30 13.51
N SER A 113 -18.77 -9.51 13.93
CA SER A 113 -20.11 -9.84 14.43
C SER A 113 -20.35 -9.39 15.88
N VAL A 114 -20.00 -8.14 16.18
CA VAL A 114 -20.17 -7.51 17.50
C VAL A 114 -21.21 -6.39 17.46
N ALA A 115 -21.92 -6.21 18.59
CA ALA A 115 -22.95 -5.18 18.71
C ALA A 115 -22.40 -3.74 18.64
N SER A 116 -21.15 -3.52 19.08
CA SER A 116 -20.49 -2.21 19.12
C SER A 116 -18.98 -2.36 19.30
N GLY A 117 -18.19 -1.36 18.88
CA GLY A 117 -16.75 -1.29 19.11
C GLY A 117 -15.90 -2.23 18.24
N GLY A 118 -14.58 -2.17 18.45
CA GLY A 118 -13.58 -2.98 17.78
C GLY A 118 -12.60 -2.16 16.97
N VAL A 119 -11.31 -2.50 17.09
CA VAL A 119 -10.24 -2.06 16.18
C VAL A 119 -9.64 -3.33 15.60
N VAL A 120 -9.91 -3.60 14.33
CA VAL A 120 -9.59 -4.87 13.68
C VAL A 120 -8.59 -4.62 12.56
N PHE A 121 -7.46 -5.29 12.63
CA PHE A 121 -6.44 -5.36 11.59
C PHE A 121 -6.68 -6.57 10.72
N THR A 122 -6.75 -6.38 9.41
CA THR A 122 -6.97 -7.47 8.47
C THR A 122 -6.45 -7.11 7.10
N THR A 123 -6.26 -8.13 6.28
CA THR A 123 -5.96 -7.98 4.87
C THR A 123 -7.22 -8.18 4.03
N ILE A 124 -7.22 -7.66 2.81
CA ILE A 124 -8.40 -7.71 1.93
C ILE A 124 -8.76 -9.15 1.53
N GLN A 125 -7.78 -10.06 1.49
CA GLN A 125 -7.96 -11.46 1.06
C GLN A 125 -8.84 -12.27 2.03
N LYS A 126 -8.97 -11.83 3.29
CA LYS A 126 -9.84 -12.46 4.30
C LYS A 126 -11.35 -12.15 4.09
N PHE A 127 -11.67 -11.17 3.24
CA PHE A 127 -13.04 -10.91 2.77
C PHE A 127 -13.42 -11.73 1.53
N ARG A 128 -12.54 -12.58 0.99
CA ARG A 128 -12.89 -13.47 -0.13
C ARG A 128 -13.67 -14.68 0.38
N PRO A 129 -14.81 -15.07 -0.22
CA PRO A 129 -15.57 -16.25 0.17
C PRO A 129 -14.79 -17.55 -0.11
N GLU A 130 -15.13 -18.60 0.62
CA GLU A 130 -14.61 -19.96 0.39
C GLU A 130 -15.55 -20.73 -0.55
N GLY A 131 -14.98 -21.41 -1.55
CA GLY A 131 -15.74 -22.24 -2.49
C GLY A 131 -16.33 -21.49 -3.68
N ARG A 132 -17.11 -22.21 -4.49
CA ARG A 132 -17.69 -21.72 -5.76
C ARG A 132 -18.94 -20.84 -5.57
N ASP A 133 -19.48 -20.77 -4.35
CA ASP A 133 -20.77 -20.13 -4.10
C ASP A 133 -20.72 -18.59 -4.06
N ASN A 134 -19.53 -17.98 -4.12
CA ASN A 134 -19.32 -16.53 -4.34
C ASN A 134 -20.12 -15.57 -3.42
N LEU A 135 -20.69 -16.06 -2.33
CA LEU A 135 -21.50 -15.29 -1.39
C LEU A 135 -20.73 -15.15 -0.08
N TYR A 136 -20.45 -13.90 0.31
CA TYR A 136 -19.92 -13.61 1.64
C TYR A 136 -21.09 -13.31 2.58
N PRO A 137 -21.12 -13.84 3.81
CA PRO A 137 -22.24 -13.62 4.73
C PRO A 137 -22.33 -12.15 5.15
N LEU A 138 -23.57 -11.66 5.33
CA LEU A 138 -23.83 -10.39 5.98
C LEU A 138 -23.33 -10.45 7.44
N LEU A 139 -22.36 -9.60 7.78
CA LEU A 139 -21.77 -9.56 9.12
C LEU A 139 -22.38 -8.47 10.00
N SER A 140 -22.67 -7.30 9.42
CA SER A 140 -23.27 -6.19 10.14
C SER A 140 -23.89 -5.15 9.22
N GLU A 141 -25.07 -4.64 9.59
CA GLU A 141 -25.72 -3.50 8.94
C GLU A 141 -25.40 -2.17 9.65
N ARG A 142 -24.47 -2.16 10.62
CA ARG A 142 -24.12 -0.94 11.34
C ARG A 142 -23.46 0.09 10.41
N ARG A 143 -23.87 1.35 10.56
CA ARG A 143 -23.31 2.49 9.81
C ARG A 143 -22.01 3.03 10.41
N ASN A 144 -21.77 2.77 11.70
CA ASN A 144 -20.59 3.21 12.43
C ASN A 144 -19.42 2.21 12.28
N ILE A 145 -19.24 1.68 11.07
CA ILE A 145 -18.13 0.82 10.69
C ILE A 145 -17.30 1.58 9.65
N ILE A 146 -16.00 1.72 9.92
CA ILE A 146 -15.10 2.53 9.11
C ILE A 146 -13.91 1.70 8.68
N PHE A 147 -13.74 1.58 7.36
CA PHE A 147 -12.55 1.04 6.75
C PHE A 147 -11.49 2.11 6.60
N ILE A 148 -10.29 1.83 7.10
CA ILE A 148 -9.09 2.67 7.00
C ILE A 148 -8.09 1.90 6.14
N ALA A 149 -7.94 2.29 4.88
CA ALA A 149 -6.97 1.67 3.97
C ALA A 149 -5.63 2.41 4.04
N ASP A 150 -4.54 1.67 4.23
CA ASP A 150 -3.18 2.16 3.98
C ASP A 150 -2.79 1.88 2.53
N GLU A 151 -2.04 2.80 1.93
CA GLU A 151 -1.72 2.82 0.49
C GLU A 151 -2.96 2.60 -0.42
N ALA A 152 -3.99 3.41 -0.19
CA ALA A 152 -5.30 3.35 -0.86
C ALA A 152 -5.29 3.54 -2.39
N HIS A 153 -4.11 3.67 -3.02
CA HIS A 153 -3.90 3.76 -4.47
C HIS A 153 -3.61 2.40 -5.13
N ARG A 154 -3.47 1.30 -4.36
CA ARG A 154 -3.26 -0.01 -4.95
C ARG A 154 -4.53 -0.48 -5.64
N SER A 155 -4.43 -0.84 -6.93
CA SER A 155 -5.51 -1.43 -7.74
C SER A 155 -6.17 -2.66 -7.10
N GLN A 156 -5.52 -3.24 -6.10
CA GLN A 156 -6.05 -4.31 -5.26
C GLN A 156 -7.30 -3.94 -4.47
N TYR A 157 -7.47 -2.66 -4.14
CA TYR A 157 -8.72 -2.18 -3.57
C TYR A 157 -9.79 -2.01 -4.64
N GLY A 158 -9.41 -1.96 -5.92
CA GLY A 158 -10.26 -1.73 -7.09
C GLY A 158 -11.58 -2.49 -6.99
N PHE A 159 -12.66 -1.72 -6.97
CA PHE A 159 -14.03 -2.21 -6.79
C PHE A 159 -14.63 -2.77 -8.09
N GLU A 160 -13.80 -3.02 -9.08
CA GLU A 160 -14.20 -3.44 -10.41
C GLU A 160 -14.31 -4.96 -10.53
N ALA A 161 -15.31 -5.42 -11.27
CA ALA A 161 -15.51 -6.82 -11.58
C ALA A 161 -14.67 -7.19 -12.81
N HIS A 162 -13.92 -8.28 -12.72
CA HIS A 162 -13.18 -8.83 -13.86
C HIS A 162 -13.67 -10.25 -14.19
N VAL A 163 -13.60 -10.63 -15.45
CA VAL A 163 -14.05 -11.95 -15.90
C VAL A 163 -12.89 -12.93 -15.75
N VAL A 164 -13.05 -13.93 -14.88
CA VAL A 164 -12.12 -15.05 -14.79
C VAL A 164 -12.59 -16.12 -15.77
N ARG A 165 -11.80 -16.35 -16.82
CA ARG A 165 -11.96 -17.48 -17.74
C ARG A 165 -11.16 -18.67 -17.18
N GLY A 166 -11.82 -19.79 -16.92
CA GLY A 166 -11.16 -21.08 -16.64
C GLY A 166 -10.57 -21.71 -17.90
N ASP A 167 -9.87 -22.83 -17.73
CA ASP A 167 -9.20 -23.57 -18.81
C ASP A 167 -10.18 -24.19 -19.83
N GLU A 168 -11.45 -24.37 -19.45
CA GLU A 168 -12.54 -24.78 -20.33
C GLU A 168 -13.42 -23.58 -20.74
N ALA A 169 -13.79 -23.49 -22.02
CA ALA A 169 -14.58 -22.38 -22.59
C ALA A 169 -15.95 -22.14 -21.91
N SER A 170 -16.42 -23.08 -21.10
CA SER A 170 -17.65 -23.01 -20.31
C SER A 170 -17.46 -22.51 -18.86
N GLU A 171 -16.22 -22.35 -18.37
CA GLU A 171 -15.92 -21.90 -17.01
C GLU A 171 -15.53 -20.41 -16.95
N ALA A 172 -16.23 -19.54 -17.68
CA ALA A 172 -16.11 -18.10 -17.48
C ALA A 172 -17.05 -17.65 -16.35
N TYR A 173 -16.50 -17.16 -15.25
CA TYR A 173 -17.28 -16.54 -14.16
C TYR A 173 -16.82 -15.11 -13.91
N ILE A 174 -17.76 -14.25 -13.54
CA ILE A 174 -17.47 -12.88 -13.14
C ILE A 174 -16.90 -12.93 -11.72
N ALA A 175 -15.61 -12.65 -11.56
CA ALA A 175 -15.01 -12.41 -10.27
C ALA A 175 -15.20 -10.92 -9.94
N TYR A 176 -16.04 -10.65 -8.95
CA TYR A 176 -16.23 -9.29 -8.47
C TYR A 176 -14.99 -8.88 -7.64
N GLY A 177 -14.54 -7.64 -7.78
CA GLY A 177 -13.50 -7.08 -6.92
C GLY A 177 -13.88 -7.20 -5.43
N PHE A 178 -12.88 -7.15 -4.54
CA PHE A 178 -13.04 -7.38 -3.09
C PHE A 178 -14.13 -6.53 -2.45
N ALA A 179 -14.27 -5.32 -2.97
CA ALA A 179 -15.43 -4.45 -2.93
C ALA A 179 -16.79 -5.09 -2.72
N LYS A 180 -17.17 -6.02 -3.60
CA LYS A 180 -18.50 -6.63 -3.54
C LYS A 180 -18.63 -7.39 -2.24
N TYR A 181 -17.65 -8.21 -1.88
CA TYR A 181 -17.70 -9.00 -0.66
C TYR A 181 -17.71 -8.13 0.60
N VAL A 182 -16.96 -7.03 0.59
CA VAL A 182 -17.01 -6.04 1.69
C VAL A 182 -18.39 -5.38 1.76
N ARG A 183 -19.01 -5.02 0.62
CA ARG A 183 -20.36 -4.43 0.58
C ARG A 183 -21.46 -5.44 0.93
N ASP A 184 -21.29 -6.71 0.59
CA ASP A 184 -22.20 -7.80 0.99
C ASP A 184 -22.11 -8.04 2.50
N ALA A 185 -20.90 -8.04 3.05
CA ALA A 185 -20.64 -8.24 4.48
C ALA A 185 -21.08 -7.04 5.35
N LEU A 186 -20.80 -5.83 4.86
CA LEU A 186 -20.86 -4.57 5.60
C LEU A 186 -21.40 -3.44 4.71
N PRO A 187 -22.69 -3.52 4.30
CA PRO A 187 -23.27 -2.66 3.25
C PRO A 187 -23.24 -1.16 3.59
N HIS A 188 -23.17 -0.81 4.86
CA HIS A 188 -23.21 0.57 5.34
C HIS A 188 -21.89 1.09 5.88
N ALA A 189 -20.79 0.35 5.69
CA ALA A 189 -19.47 0.82 6.08
C ALA A 189 -19.00 2.01 5.22
N SER A 190 -18.25 2.91 5.85
CA SER A 190 -17.64 4.08 5.21
C SER A 190 -16.13 3.89 5.04
N PHE A 191 -15.54 4.51 4.02
CA PHE A 191 -14.15 4.26 3.62
C PHE A 191 -13.31 5.54 3.66
N ILE A 192 -12.16 5.47 4.31
CA ILE A 192 -11.10 6.49 4.27
C ILE A 192 -9.80 5.85 3.79
N GLY A 193 -9.11 6.54 2.88
CA GLY A 193 -7.83 6.10 2.34
C GLY A 193 -6.68 6.98 2.83
N PHE A 194 -5.54 6.37 3.14
CA PHE A 194 -4.28 7.04 3.33
C PHE A 194 -3.31 6.58 2.25
N THR A 195 -2.53 7.49 1.68
CA THR A 195 -1.57 7.15 0.62
C THR A 195 -0.31 7.98 0.72
N GLY A 196 0.84 7.38 0.40
CA GLY A 196 2.12 8.06 0.25
C GLY A 196 2.30 8.75 -1.10
N THR A 197 1.63 8.22 -2.12
CA THR A 197 1.75 8.61 -3.52
C THR A 197 0.45 9.24 -4.01
N PRO A 198 0.52 10.17 -4.96
CA PRO A 198 -0.66 10.70 -5.60
C PRO A 198 -1.41 9.59 -6.32
N ILE A 199 -2.74 9.57 -6.17
CA ILE A 199 -3.64 8.86 -7.06
C ILE A 199 -3.56 9.58 -8.40
N GLU A 200 -3.06 8.91 -9.44
CA GLU A 200 -2.98 9.48 -10.78
C GLU A 200 -4.37 9.90 -11.28
N THR A 201 -4.40 10.88 -12.19
CA THR A 201 -5.62 11.47 -12.75
C THR A 201 -6.54 10.48 -13.46
N THR A 202 -6.03 9.28 -13.79
CA THR A 202 -6.72 8.17 -14.45
C THR A 202 -7.44 7.24 -13.48
N ASP A 203 -7.20 7.32 -12.17
CA ASP A 203 -7.72 6.34 -11.23
C ASP A 203 -9.10 6.75 -10.67
N ALA A 204 -10.09 6.67 -11.56
CA ALA A 204 -11.51 6.83 -11.23
C ALA A 204 -11.96 5.85 -10.13
N SER A 205 -11.28 4.71 -9.99
CA SER A 205 -11.64 3.65 -9.04
C SER A 205 -11.44 4.10 -7.59
N THR A 206 -10.33 4.77 -7.27
CA THR A 206 -10.05 5.22 -5.89
C THR A 206 -11.04 6.31 -5.43
N ARG A 207 -11.40 7.27 -6.30
CA ARG A 207 -12.41 8.30 -5.96
C ARG A 207 -13.81 7.74 -5.83
N GLN A 208 -14.15 6.69 -6.58
CA GLN A 208 -15.46 6.04 -6.45
C GLN A 208 -15.66 5.42 -5.07
N VAL A 209 -14.57 4.99 -4.42
CA VAL A 209 -14.59 4.23 -3.17
C VAL A 209 -14.43 5.14 -1.97
N PHE A 210 -13.34 5.89 -1.97
CA PHE A 210 -12.93 6.69 -0.83
C PHE A 210 -13.51 8.08 -0.91
N GLY A 211 -13.69 8.65 -2.10
CA GLY A 211 -14.10 10.03 -2.32
C GLY A 211 -12.92 10.93 -2.72
N ASP A 212 -13.13 12.24 -2.61
CA ASP A 212 -12.11 13.24 -2.95
C ASP A 212 -11.00 13.34 -1.90
N TYR A 213 -9.92 14.05 -2.23
CA TYR A 213 -8.87 14.35 -1.27
C TYR A 213 -9.38 15.23 -0.12
N ILE A 214 -9.13 14.79 1.12
CA ILE A 214 -9.39 15.52 2.36
C ILE A 214 -8.25 16.51 2.62
N ASP A 215 -7.01 16.04 2.45
CA ASP A 215 -5.80 16.80 2.71
C ASP A 215 -4.62 16.24 1.90
N VAL A 216 -3.73 17.14 1.44
CA VAL A 216 -2.54 16.81 0.65
C VAL A 216 -1.31 17.40 1.33
N TYR A 217 -0.36 16.54 1.64
CA TYR A 217 0.96 16.84 2.16
C TYR A 217 2.01 16.11 1.31
N ASP A 218 2.36 16.75 0.20
CA ASP A 218 3.27 16.19 -0.81
C ASP A 218 4.74 16.20 -0.36
N ILE A 219 5.59 15.62 -1.20
CA ILE A 219 7.03 15.53 -0.96
C ILE A 219 7.70 16.91 -0.87
N GLN A 220 7.23 17.90 -1.64
CA GLN A 220 7.83 19.23 -1.68
C GLN A 220 7.60 19.95 -0.34
N ARG A 221 6.37 19.91 0.17
CA ARG A 221 6.02 20.46 1.48
C ARG A 221 6.75 19.73 2.61
N ALA A 222 6.81 18.40 2.56
CA ALA A 222 7.50 17.61 3.57
C ALA A 222 9.00 17.89 3.66
N VAL A 223 9.67 18.09 2.52
CA VAL A 223 11.08 18.49 2.48
C VAL A 223 11.25 19.92 3.00
N ASN A 224 10.39 20.87 2.59
CA ASN A 224 10.46 22.26 3.04
C ASN A 224 10.28 22.40 4.56
N ASP A 225 9.43 21.56 5.15
CA ASP A 225 9.16 21.54 6.59
C ASP A 225 10.19 20.72 7.38
N GLY A 226 11.14 20.06 6.72
CA GLY A 226 12.12 19.17 7.35
C GLY A 226 11.51 17.87 7.90
N ALA A 227 10.30 17.51 7.48
CA ALA A 227 9.63 16.27 7.86
C ALA A 227 10.22 15.05 7.12
N THR A 228 10.75 15.25 5.91
CA THR A 228 11.46 14.24 5.13
C THR A 228 12.79 14.79 4.61
N VAL A 229 13.71 13.88 4.27
CA VAL A 229 14.99 14.25 3.64
C VAL A 229 14.82 14.47 2.13
N PRO A 230 15.57 15.41 1.52
CA PRO A 230 15.51 15.66 0.08
C PRO A 230 16.02 14.46 -0.73
N ILE A 231 15.41 14.23 -1.89
CA ILE A 231 15.83 13.20 -2.85
C ILE A 231 16.67 13.88 -3.94
N TYR A 232 17.90 13.39 -4.12
CA TYR A 232 18.77 13.81 -5.22
C TYR A 232 18.76 12.71 -6.29
N TYR A 233 18.39 13.10 -7.51
CA TYR A 233 18.39 12.20 -8.66
C TYR A 233 19.65 12.42 -9.50
N GLU A 234 20.45 11.38 -9.66
CA GLU A 234 21.58 11.35 -10.58
C GLU A 234 21.29 10.32 -11.68
N ALA A 235 21.03 10.79 -12.89
CA ALA A 235 20.81 9.90 -14.03
C ALA A 235 22.14 9.26 -14.47
N ARG A 236 22.22 7.94 -14.43
CA ARG A 236 23.37 7.17 -14.94
C ARG A 236 22.96 6.34 -16.16
N LEU A 237 23.54 6.67 -17.32
CA LEU A 237 23.25 6.00 -18.59
C LEU A 237 24.29 4.90 -18.86
N ALA A 238 23.95 3.64 -18.60
CA ALA A 238 24.68 2.51 -19.17
C ALA A 238 24.28 2.38 -20.65
N ARG A 239 25.14 2.86 -21.57
CA ARG A 239 24.89 2.80 -23.02
C ARG A 239 24.83 1.34 -23.48
N LEU A 240 23.62 0.83 -23.67
CA LEU A 240 23.38 -0.41 -24.37
C LEU A 240 23.86 -0.26 -25.83
N LYS A 241 24.87 -1.02 -26.25
CA LYS A 241 25.18 -1.22 -27.68
C LYS A 241 24.10 -2.13 -28.28
N LEU A 242 22.91 -1.58 -28.50
CA LEU A 242 21.81 -2.27 -29.15
C LEU A 242 22.11 -2.41 -30.65
N ARG A 243 21.98 -3.63 -31.19
CA ARG A 243 21.71 -3.82 -32.62
C ARG A 243 20.34 -3.16 -32.90
N GLU A 244 20.22 -2.38 -33.96
CA GLU A 244 18.99 -1.61 -34.25
C GLU A 244 17.73 -2.49 -34.32
N GLU A 245 17.88 -3.75 -34.70
CA GLU A 245 16.85 -4.78 -34.78
C GLU A 245 16.21 -5.15 -33.44
N LEU A 246 16.92 -4.93 -32.32
CA LEU A 246 16.50 -5.32 -30.98
C LEU A 246 15.95 -4.15 -30.15
N ARG A 247 15.93 -2.91 -30.67
CA ARG A 247 15.32 -1.80 -29.94
C ARG A 247 13.80 -2.06 -29.85
N PRO A 248 13.24 -2.40 -28.68
CA PRO A 248 11.80 -2.40 -28.57
C PRO A 248 11.34 -0.96 -28.78
N LYS A 249 10.28 -0.76 -29.56
CA LYS A 249 9.49 0.46 -29.45
C LYS A 249 8.85 0.42 -28.06
N ILE A 250 9.58 0.90 -27.06
CA ILE A 250 9.10 1.01 -25.68
C ILE A 250 8.02 2.08 -25.74
N ASP A 251 6.78 1.63 -25.67
CA ASP A 251 5.62 2.50 -25.54
C ASP A 251 5.72 3.20 -24.18
N PRO A 252 5.56 4.54 -24.08
CA PRO A 252 5.52 5.23 -22.79
C PRO A 252 4.47 4.67 -21.81
N ALA A 253 3.45 3.94 -22.29
CA ALA A 253 2.50 3.21 -21.45
C ALA A 253 3.10 1.98 -20.71
N PHE A 254 4.37 1.63 -20.95
CA PHE A 254 5.04 0.49 -20.33
C PHE A 254 5.47 0.73 -18.88
N GLU A 255 5.62 2.00 -18.45
CA GLU A 255 5.93 2.34 -17.05
C GLU A 255 4.76 2.12 -16.09
N GLU A 256 3.53 1.98 -16.60
CA GLU A 256 2.31 1.90 -15.80
C GLU A 256 1.91 0.46 -15.41
N VAL A 257 2.68 -0.54 -15.82
CA VAL A 257 2.27 -1.94 -15.67
C VAL A 257 3.06 -2.61 -14.56
N THR A 258 2.52 -2.55 -13.33
CA THR A 258 2.48 -3.71 -12.42
C THR A 258 1.63 -3.37 -11.20
N GLU A 259 0.33 -3.64 -11.32
CA GLU A 259 -0.52 -4.25 -10.29
C GLU A 259 -1.93 -4.26 -10.91
N GLY A 260 -2.44 -5.44 -11.33
CA GLY A 260 -3.89 -5.64 -11.44
C GLY A 260 -4.57 -5.94 -12.78
N GLU A 261 -3.90 -6.17 -13.92
CA GLU A 261 -4.63 -6.37 -15.20
C GLU A 261 -4.60 -7.79 -15.81
N GLU A 262 -5.62 -8.02 -16.63
CA GLU A 262 -6.23 -9.27 -17.10
C GLU A 262 -5.28 -10.30 -17.75
N LEU A 263 -5.70 -11.57 -17.72
CA LEU A 263 -4.98 -12.74 -18.22
C LEU A 263 -4.52 -12.62 -19.69
N GLU A 264 -5.26 -11.92 -20.55
CA GLU A 264 -4.91 -11.74 -21.97
C GLU A 264 -3.79 -10.71 -22.19
N THR A 265 -3.75 -9.63 -21.40
CA THR A 265 -2.69 -8.61 -21.45
C THR A 265 -1.36 -9.17 -20.90
N LYS A 266 -1.43 -10.10 -19.95
CA LYS A 266 -0.25 -10.75 -19.34
C LYS A 266 0.63 -11.49 -20.33
N GLU A 267 0.10 -12.14 -21.37
CA GLU A 267 0.94 -12.90 -22.31
C GLU A 267 1.74 -12.00 -23.25
N GLN A 268 1.13 -10.93 -23.77
CA GLN A 268 1.82 -9.94 -24.60
C GLN A 268 2.85 -9.14 -23.78
N LEU A 269 2.51 -8.80 -22.55
CA LEU A 269 3.42 -8.16 -21.61
C LEU A 269 4.59 -9.09 -21.24
N LYS A 270 4.34 -10.38 -20.98
CA LYS A 270 5.40 -11.38 -20.69
C LYS A 270 6.40 -11.51 -21.83
N SER A 271 5.94 -11.51 -23.08
CA SER A 271 6.80 -11.57 -24.27
C SER A 271 7.73 -10.35 -24.35
N LYS A 272 7.16 -9.13 -24.26
CA LYS A 272 7.93 -7.88 -24.28
C LYS A 272 8.86 -7.75 -23.07
N TRP A 273 8.39 -8.17 -21.89
CA TRP A 273 9.16 -8.20 -20.65
C TRP A 273 10.35 -9.14 -20.74
N SER A 274 10.16 -10.35 -21.29
CA SER A 274 11.24 -11.33 -21.50
C SER A 274 12.31 -10.78 -22.45
N GLN A 275 11.92 -10.09 -23.52
CA GLN A 275 12.86 -9.43 -24.43
C GLN A 275 13.67 -8.33 -23.73
N LEU A 276 13.00 -7.45 -22.98
CA LEU A 276 13.67 -6.41 -22.19
C LEU A 276 14.58 -7.01 -21.11
N GLU A 277 14.12 -8.04 -20.40
CA GLU A 277 14.90 -8.74 -19.38
C GLU A 277 16.17 -9.37 -19.98
N ALA A 278 16.07 -9.99 -21.16
CA ALA A 278 17.22 -10.53 -21.87
C ALA A 278 18.22 -9.44 -22.27
N MET A 279 17.75 -8.25 -22.65
CA MET A 279 18.61 -7.12 -23.00
C MET A 279 19.27 -6.46 -21.78
N VAL A 280 18.48 -6.19 -20.74
CA VAL A 280 18.94 -5.54 -19.50
C VAL A 280 19.87 -6.47 -18.71
N GLY A 281 19.61 -7.77 -18.75
CA GLY A 281 20.37 -8.81 -18.05
C GLY A 281 21.54 -9.42 -18.84
N THR A 282 22.08 -8.72 -19.83
CA THR A 282 23.30 -9.16 -20.53
C THR A 282 24.51 -9.05 -19.59
N ALA A 283 25.39 -10.05 -19.61
CA ALA A 283 26.53 -10.11 -18.69
C ALA A 283 27.44 -8.87 -18.78
N GLU A 284 27.77 -8.41 -19.99
CA GLU A 284 28.58 -7.20 -20.22
C GLU A 284 27.95 -5.95 -19.57
N ARG A 285 26.62 -5.79 -19.67
CA ARG A 285 25.94 -4.67 -19.03
C ARG A 285 25.95 -4.80 -17.51
N LEU A 286 25.67 -6.00 -16.99
CA LEU A 286 25.63 -6.22 -15.54
C LEU A 286 27.01 -5.99 -14.91
N GLU A 287 28.08 -6.34 -15.59
CA GLU A 287 29.46 -6.02 -15.17
C GLU A 287 29.69 -4.50 -15.12
N GLN A 288 29.32 -3.76 -16.17
CA GLN A 288 29.44 -2.29 -16.19
C GLN A 288 28.61 -1.63 -15.07
N VAL A 289 27.38 -2.09 -14.88
CA VAL A 289 26.48 -1.58 -13.83
C VAL A 289 27.01 -1.94 -12.45
N ALA A 290 27.51 -3.15 -12.23
CA ALA A 290 28.13 -3.54 -10.97
C ALA A 290 29.34 -2.68 -10.64
N GLN A 291 30.23 -2.45 -11.61
CA GLN A 291 31.41 -1.60 -11.43
C GLN A 291 31.02 -0.17 -11.05
N ASP A 292 30.05 0.41 -11.75
CA ASP A 292 29.54 1.76 -11.45
C ASP A 292 28.91 1.83 -10.05
N ILE A 293 28.06 0.86 -9.68
CA ILE A 293 27.41 0.79 -8.36
C ILE A 293 28.46 0.68 -7.25
N VAL A 294 29.43 -0.23 -7.38
CA VAL A 294 30.49 -0.43 -6.36
C VAL A 294 31.30 0.84 -6.21
N THR A 295 31.78 1.41 -7.33
CA THR A 295 32.60 2.64 -7.33
C THR A 295 31.85 3.80 -6.68
N HIS A 296 30.59 4.01 -7.06
CA HIS A 296 29.76 5.07 -6.51
C HIS A 296 29.47 4.86 -5.02
N PHE A 297 29.18 3.63 -4.59
CA PHE A 297 28.88 3.34 -3.19
C PHE A 297 30.11 3.51 -2.29
N GLU A 298 31.29 3.09 -2.73
CA GLU A 298 32.55 3.33 -2.00
C GLU A 298 32.86 4.80 -1.83
N GLN A 299 32.81 5.58 -2.92
CA GLN A 299 33.03 7.03 -2.87
C GLN A 299 32.06 7.72 -1.91
N ARG A 300 30.81 7.25 -1.88
CA ARG A 300 29.82 7.76 -0.93
C ARG A 300 30.17 7.42 0.52
N LEU A 301 30.67 6.21 0.78
CA LEU A 301 31.05 5.76 2.13
C LEU A 301 32.23 6.56 2.72
N GLU A 302 33.08 7.15 1.89
CA GLU A 302 34.16 8.06 2.35
C GLU A 302 33.61 9.32 3.04
N ALA A 303 32.45 9.81 2.60
CA ALA A 303 31.82 11.02 3.13
C ALA A 303 30.69 10.74 4.12
N LEU A 304 29.93 9.66 3.92
CA LEU A 304 28.69 9.36 4.62
C LEU A 304 28.53 7.85 4.83
N SER A 305 28.48 7.42 6.09
CA SER A 305 28.10 6.04 6.43
C SER A 305 26.63 5.80 6.08
N GLY A 306 26.32 4.66 5.45
CA GLY A 306 24.96 4.35 5.05
C GLY A 306 24.82 2.98 4.39
N LYS A 307 23.59 2.64 4.02
CA LYS A 307 23.24 1.41 3.30
C LYS A 307 22.82 1.74 1.87
N GLY A 308 23.01 0.79 0.96
CA GLY A 308 22.50 0.84 -0.41
C GLY A 308 21.35 -0.14 -0.60
N MET A 309 20.44 0.18 -1.53
CA MET A 309 19.42 -0.75 -2.02
C MET A 309 19.46 -0.73 -3.54
N ILE A 310 19.44 -1.92 -4.14
CA ILE A 310 19.44 -2.08 -5.60
C ILE A 310 18.12 -2.76 -5.99
N VAL A 311 17.35 -2.10 -6.84
CA VAL A 311 16.10 -2.63 -7.39
C VAL A 311 16.36 -3.16 -8.80
N CYS A 312 16.07 -4.43 -9.01
CA CYS A 312 16.27 -5.10 -10.30
C CYS A 312 14.92 -5.47 -10.94
N MET A 313 14.90 -5.51 -12.26
CA MET A 313 13.72 -5.85 -13.06
C MET A 313 13.26 -7.30 -12.87
N SER A 314 14.18 -8.23 -12.60
CA SER A 314 13.84 -9.63 -12.36
C SER A 314 14.73 -10.26 -11.30
N ARG A 315 14.27 -11.38 -10.72
CA ARG A 315 15.07 -12.16 -9.75
C ARG A 315 16.37 -12.68 -10.37
N ARG A 316 16.32 -13.11 -11.62
CA ARG A 316 17.51 -13.59 -12.35
C ARG A 316 18.55 -12.47 -12.47
N ILE A 317 18.13 -11.28 -12.91
CA ILE A 317 19.02 -10.11 -13.00
C ILE A 317 19.59 -9.74 -11.64
N ALA A 318 18.79 -9.82 -10.57
CA ALA A 318 19.26 -9.55 -9.21
C ALA A 318 20.37 -10.54 -8.79
N VAL A 319 20.21 -11.83 -9.06
CA VAL A 319 21.23 -12.85 -8.75
C VAL A 319 22.48 -12.63 -9.61
N ASP A 320 22.32 -12.39 -10.91
CA ASP A 320 23.44 -12.17 -11.82
C ASP A 320 24.23 -10.91 -11.42
N LEU A 321 23.54 -9.80 -11.11
CA LEU A 321 24.16 -8.56 -10.64
C LEU A 321 24.83 -8.74 -9.28
N TYR A 322 24.20 -9.48 -8.36
CA TYR A 322 24.79 -9.83 -7.07
C TYR A 322 26.13 -10.55 -7.26
N ASN A 323 26.17 -11.56 -8.12
CA ASN A 323 27.41 -12.30 -8.40
C ASN A 323 28.50 -11.36 -8.98
N GLN A 324 28.13 -10.43 -9.86
CA GLN A 324 29.10 -9.44 -10.38
C GLN A 324 29.62 -8.52 -9.27
N ILE A 325 28.76 -8.07 -8.36
CA ILE A 325 29.18 -7.24 -7.21
C ILE A 325 30.10 -8.04 -6.28
N ILE A 326 29.78 -9.29 -5.96
CA ILE A 326 30.62 -10.14 -5.11
C ILE A 326 31.96 -10.49 -5.77
N ASN A 327 32.00 -10.64 -7.10
CA ASN A 327 33.26 -10.81 -7.82
C ASN A 327 34.18 -9.59 -7.66
N LEU A 328 33.62 -8.38 -7.67
CA LEU A 328 34.37 -7.14 -7.44
C LEU A 328 34.71 -6.93 -5.96
N ARG A 329 33.82 -7.36 -5.05
CA ARG A 329 33.91 -7.20 -3.60
C ARG A 329 33.49 -8.47 -2.85
N PRO A 330 34.40 -9.45 -2.71
CA PRO A 330 34.10 -10.72 -2.06
C PRO A 330 33.63 -10.56 -0.61
N ASP A 331 34.18 -9.57 0.10
CA ASP A 331 33.89 -9.29 1.51
C ASP A 331 32.45 -8.81 1.74
N TRP A 332 31.67 -8.45 0.71
CA TRP A 332 30.27 -8.03 0.83
C TRP A 332 29.28 -9.20 0.78
N HIS A 333 29.75 -10.45 0.65
CA HIS A 333 28.90 -11.64 0.56
C HIS A 333 28.17 -11.93 1.89
N HIS A 334 28.77 -11.56 3.02
CA HIS A 334 28.25 -11.81 4.36
C HIS A 334 28.48 -10.60 5.27
N ASP A 335 27.38 -10.09 5.82
CA ASP A 335 27.36 -9.36 7.10
C ASP A 335 26.83 -10.28 8.20
#